data_AF-A0A5M4D7F5-F1
#
_entry.id   AF-A0A5M4D7F5-F1
#
_cell.length_a   1.000
_cell.length_b   1.000
_cell.length_c   1.000
_cell.angle_alpha   90.00
_cell.angle_beta   90.00
_cell.angle_gamma   90.00
#
_symmetry.space_group_name_H-M   'P 1'
#
loop_
_entity.id
_entity.type
_entity.pdbx_description
1 polymer ?
#
loop_
_entity_poly.entity_id
_entity_poly.type
_entity_poly.pdbx_seq_one_letter_code
_entity_poly.pdbx_strand_id
1 'polypeptide(L)'
;METTFEITLGGEYRLVGRIVQGDDNDAFRILYGHMDAGLFQALWDVANYDAWGARMQTRRSPDNNAEIFFFDVARVTDTIRLVAVSGDNMYSVSEIQVYIPARSAAGVLARGGLWSLLQRRSAGSGEDREHAARSAHAAFSFCRAPYRSDHVGPVRQFVLSHQR
;
A
#
# COMPACT_ATOMS: atom_id res chain seq x y z
N MET A 1 -3.75 32.25 -2.21
CA MET A 1 -2.88 31.13 -2.61
C MET A 1 -3.29 29.95 -1.78
N GLU A 2 -3.46 28.78 -2.39
CA GLU A 2 -3.74 27.54 -1.69
C GLU A 2 -2.42 27.04 -1.06
N THR A 3 -2.43 26.69 0.23
CA THR A 3 -1.25 26.13 0.89
C THR A 3 -1.14 24.66 0.50
N THR A 4 -0.12 24.32 -0.29
CA THR A 4 0.09 22.98 -0.81
C THR A 4 1.52 22.49 -0.58
N PHE A 5 1.66 21.17 -0.53
CA PHE A 5 2.94 20.49 -0.44
C PHE A 5 2.91 19.26 -1.35
N GLU A 6 3.95 19.06 -2.15
CA GLU A 6 4.02 17.97 -3.13
C GLU A 6 5.15 16.99 -2.80
N ILE A 7 4.88 15.70 -3.03
CA ILE A 7 5.85 14.63 -2.85
C ILE A 7 5.91 13.81 -4.14
N THR A 8 7.06 13.82 -4.80
CA THR A 8 7.40 12.89 -5.87
C THR A 8 7.90 11.57 -5.28
N LEU A 9 7.35 10.45 -5.75
CA LEU A 9 7.66 9.11 -5.25
C LEU A 9 8.92 8.50 -5.90
N GLY A 10 9.40 9.10 -6.99
CA GLY A 10 10.58 8.62 -7.74
C GLY A 10 10.27 7.50 -8.73
N GLY A 11 8.99 7.30 -9.06
CA GLY A 11 8.50 6.30 -10.00
C GLY A 11 7.00 6.08 -9.81
N GLU A 12 6.37 5.30 -10.69
CA GLU A 12 4.97 4.94 -10.54
C GLU A 12 4.79 3.82 -9.50
N TYR A 13 3.92 4.06 -8.52
CA TYR A 13 3.56 3.09 -7.50
C TYR A 13 2.06 2.87 -7.43
N ARG A 14 1.66 1.62 -7.22
CA ARG A 14 0.27 1.25 -6.90
C ARG A 14 0.03 1.39 -5.40
N LEU A 15 -0.52 2.52 -4.99
CA LEU A 15 -0.83 2.82 -3.59
C LEU A 15 -2.07 2.08 -3.12
N VAL A 16 -2.03 1.54 -1.90
CA VAL A 16 -3.13 0.76 -1.28
C VAL A 16 -3.56 1.29 0.08
N GLY A 17 -2.74 2.08 0.75
CA GLY A 17 -3.09 2.66 2.04
C GLY A 17 -2.28 3.90 2.38
N ARG A 18 -2.69 4.58 3.45
CA ARG A 18 -2.05 5.80 3.94
C ARG A 18 -2.11 5.97 5.45
N ILE A 19 -1.27 6.87 5.94
CA ILE A 19 -1.34 7.51 7.26
C ILE A 19 -0.92 8.98 7.10
N VAL A 20 -1.56 9.90 7.82
CA VAL A 20 -1.12 11.30 7.98
C VAL A 20 -1.24 11.72 9.42
N GLN A 21 -0.22 12.42 9.93
CA GLN A 21 -0.25 13.11 11.21
C GLN A 21 -0.16 14.61 10.97
N GLY A 22 -1.29 15.28 11.12
CA GLY A 22 -1.41 16.74 11.08
C GLY A 22 -1.88 17.32 12.40
N ASP A 23 -1.98 18.64 12.47
CA ASP A 23 -2.70 19.32 13.55
C ASP A 23 -4.14 18.84 13.62
N ASP A 24 -4.66 18.62 14.82
CA ASP A 24 -5.99 18.06 15.05
C ASP A 24 -7.10 19.06 14.74
N ASN A 25 -6.78 20.36 14.72
CA ASN A 25 -7.66 21.45 14.32
C ASN A 25 -7.60 21.80 12.83
N ASP A 26 -6.82 21.07 12.04
CA ASP A 26 -6.67 21.27 10.60
C ASP A 26 -7.33 20.15 9.80
N ALA A 27 -7.87 20.52 8.64
CA ALA A 27 -8.32 19.57 7.64
C ALA A 27 -7.46 19.68 6.38
N PHE A 28 -7.15 18.52 5.81
CA PHE A 28 -6.35 18.43 4.60
C PHE A 28 -7.03 17.56 3.56
N ARG A 29 -6.64 17.74 2.31
CA ARG A 29 -6.97 16.85 1.21
C ARG A 29 -5.69 16.39 0.56
N ILE A 30 -5.58 15.08 0.32
CA ILE A 30 -4.52 14.55 -0.52
C ILE A 30 -5.07 14.25 -1.89
N LEU A 31 -4.33 14.73 -2.87
CA LEU A 31 -4.53 14.46 -4.28
C LEU A 31 -3.44 13.52 -4.78
N TYR A 32 -3.74 12.81 -5.86
CA TYR A 32 -2.81 11.99 -6.61
C TYR A 32 -2.83 12.38 -8.08
N GLY A 33 -1.71 12.16 -8.76
CA GLY A 33 -1.56 12.47 -10.17
C GLY A 33 -0.19 12.06 -10.69
N HIS A 34 0.01 12.34 -11.98
CA HIS A 34 1.30 12.19 -12.63
C HIS A 34 1.93 13.56 -12.77
N MET A 35 3.18 13.70 -12.37
CA MET A 35 3.91 14.97 -12.40
C MET A 35 3.86 15.61 -13.79
N ASP A 36 4.04 14.79 -14.83
CA ASP A 36 4.07 15.25 -16.22
C ASP A 36 2.70 15.65 -16.78
N ALA A 37 1.61 15.12 -16.19
CA ALA A 37 0.25 15.40 -16.65
C ALA A 37 -0.31 16.70 -16.04
N GLY A 38 0.23 17.16 -14.89
CA GLY A 38 -0.25 18.35 -14.18
C GLY A 38 -1.68 18.28 -13.63
N LEU A 39 -2.39 17.16 -13.85
CA LEU A 39 -3.76 16.94 -13.43
C LEU A 39 -3.79 16.10 -12.15
N PHE A 40 -4.33 16.69 -11.09
CA PHE A 40 -4.46 16.06 -9.78
C PHE A 40 -5.93 15.71 -9.50
N GLN A 41 -6.14 14.50 -8.97
CA GLN A 41 -7.45 13.98 -8.57
C GLN A 41 -7.47 13.75 -7.06
N ALA A 42 -8.65 13.87 -6.44
CA ALA A 42 -8.80 13.60 -5.02
C ALA A 42 -8.48 12.13 -4.70
N LEU A 43 -7.59 11.93 -3.72
CA LEU A 43 -7.22 10.62 -3.20
C LEU A 43 -7.91 10.36 -1.87
N TRP A 44 -7.81 11.28 -0.91
CA TRP A 44 -8.50 11.19 0.38
C TRP A 44 -8.61 12.54 1.09
N ASP A 45 -9.54 12.63 2.04
CA ASP A 45 -9.70 13.75 2.97
C ASP A 45 -9.22 13.36 4.38
N VAL A 46 -8.40 14.21 4.98
CA VAL A 46 -8.01 14.17 6.40
C VAL A 46 -8.95 15.14 7.12
N ALA A 47 -9.79 14.60 7.99
CA ALA A 47 -10.71 15.42 8.76
C ALA A 47 -9.95 16.18 9.85
N ASN A 48 -10.45 17.38 10.15
CA ASN A 48 -10.23 18.02 11.44
C ASN A 48 -10.95 17.17 12.51
N TYR A 49 -10.22 16.75 13.54
CA TYR A 49 -10.71 15.88 14.61
C TYR A 49 -11.09 16.66 15.87
N ASP A 50 -10.47 17.81 16.13
CA ASP A 50 -10.79 18.74 17.22
C ASP A 50 -10.55 20.19 16.77
N ALA A 51 -11.64 20.92 16.48
CA ALA A 51 -11.54 22.29 15.96
C ALA A 51 -10.92 23.31 16.93
N TRP A 52 -10.79 22.96 18.22
CA TRP A 52 -10.13 23.79 19.23
C TRP A 52 -8.84 23.16 19.76
N GLY A 53 -8.44 22.04 19.17
CA GLY A 53 -7.20 21.35 19.45
C GLY A 53 -5.98 22.15 18.99
N ALA A 54 -4.83 21.65 19.40
CA ALA A 54 -3.52 22.16 18.99
C ALA A 54 -2.48 21.03 19.07
N ARG A 55 -2.92 19.79 18.83
CA ARG A 55 -2.10 18.59 18.99
C ARG A 55 -1.96 17.90 17.66
N MET A 56 -0.86 17.17 17.51
CA MET A 56 -0.70 16.28 16.38
C MET A 56 -1.60 15.06 16.54
N GLN A 57 -2.49 14.81 15.57
CA GLN A 57 -3.33 13.62 15.55
C GLN A 57 -3.20 12.88 14.21
N THR A 58 -2.75 11.64 14.30
CA THR A 58 -2.49 10.76 13.14
C THR A 58 -3.74 10.01 12.67
N ARG A 59 -4.66 9.78 13.59
CA ARG A 59 -5.70 8.76 13.50
C ARG A 59 -6.93 9.18 14.27
N ARG A 60 -8.11 8.72 13.85
CA ARG A 60 -9.35 8.99 14.59
C ARG A 60 -9.28 8.46 16.03
N SER A 61 -8.61 7.32 16.24
CA SER A 61 -8.31 6.81 17.59
C SER A 61 -6.87 7.15 17.98
N PRO A 62 -6.63 8.01 18.98
CA PRO A 62 -5.29 8.40 19.39
C PRO A 62 -4.48 7.26 20.02
N ASP A 63 -5.13 6.19 20.50
CA ASP A 63 -4.48 5.07 21.19
C ASP A 63 -4.01 3.95 20.23
N ASN A 64 -4.46 3.96 18.98
CA ASN A 64 -4.14 2.89 18.03
C ASN A 64 -2.95 3.24 17.12
N ASN A 65 -1.73 2.96 17.56
CA ASN A 65 -0.54 3.26 16.76
C ASN A 65 -0.32 2.38 15.53
N ALA A 66 -1.16 1.36 15.30
CA ALA A 66 -1.03 0.43 14.18
C ALA A 66 -2.06 0.66 13.05
N GLU A 67 -2.97 1.63 13.20
CA GLU A 67 -4.01 1.85 12.20
C GLU A 67 -3.43 2.34 10.87
N ILE A 68 -3.78 1.63 9.79
CA ILE A 68 -3.52 1.99 8.40
C ILE A 68 -4.86 2.20 7.70
N PHE A 69 -5.02 3.31 6.98
CA PHE A 69 -6.24 3.58 6.20
C PHE A 69 -6.08 3.10 4.77
N PHE A 70 -6.68 1.94 4.46
CA PHE A 70 -6.69 1.38 3.11
C PHE A 70 -7.62 2.18 2.17
N PHE A 71 -7.25 2.24 0.89
CA PHE A 71 -8.11 2.79 -0.16
C PHE A 71 -9.10 1.73 -0.62
N ASP A 72 -10.34 2.14 -0.91
CA ASP A 72 -11.33 1.25 -1.54
C ASP A 72 -10.85 0.75 -2.91
N VAL A 73 -10.12 1.62 -3.62
CA VAL A 73 -9.51 1.33 -4.91
C VAL A 73 -8.06 1.78 -4.90
N ALA A 74 -7.15 0.85 -5.21
CA ALA A 74 -5.74 1.17 -5.35
C ALA A 74 -5.52 2.18 -6.49
N ARG A 75 -4.59 3.13 -6.29
CA ARG A 75 -4.26 4.17 -7.28
C ARG A 75 -2.82 4.04 -7.74
N VAL A 76 -2.62 4.13 -9.06
CA VAL A 76 -1.28 4.20 -9.65
C VAL A 76 -0.94 5.68 -9.81
N THR A 77 0.20 6.10 -9.28
CA THR A 77 0.61 7.51 -9.25
C THR A 77 2.11 7.61 -9.05
N ASP A 78 2.72 8.70 -9.50
CA ASP A 78 4.12 9.04 -9.20
C ASP A 78 4.26 10.20 -8.22
N THR A 79 3.16 10.92 -7.97
CA THR A 79 3.13 12.12 -7.15
C THR A 79 1.89 12.14 -6.28
N ILE A 80 2.04 12.66 -5.07
CA ILE A 80 0.93 13.04 -4.19
C ILE A 80 1.07 14.52 -3.83
N ARG A 81 -0.07 15.19 -3.65
CA ARG A 81 -0.14 16.59 -3.22
C ARG A 81 -1.03 16.69 -1.99
N LEU A 82 -0.51 17.22 -0.90
CA LEU A 82 -1.28 17.64 0.25
C LEU A 82 -1.77 19.07 0.01
N VAL A 83 -3.03 19.31 0.36
CA VAL A 83 -3.72 20.60 0.24
C VAL A 83 -4.36 20.92 1.58
N ALA A 84 -4.09 22.10 2.13
CA ALA A 84 -4.84 22.61 3.28
C ALA A 84 -6.27 22.98 2.85
N VAL A 85 -7.28 22.44 3.54
CA VAL A 85 -8.70 22.64 3.21
C VAL A 85 -9.35 23.64 4.16
N SER A 86 -9.11 23.50 5.46
CA SER A 86 -9.64 24.40 6.49
C SER A 86 -8.85 24.26 7.78
N GLY A 87 -8.84 25.29 8.62
CA GLY A 87 -8.13 25.31 9.91
C GLY A 87 -8.00 26.74 10.43
N ASP A 88 -7.04 26.98 11.30
CA ASP A 88 -6.75 28.30 11.88
C ASP A 88 -5.73 29.13 11.06
N ASN A 89 -5.39 28.64 9.85
CA ASN A 89 -4.35 29.15 8.96
C ASN A 89 -2.90 28.93 9.43
N MET A 90 -2.67 28.12 10.45
CA MET A 90 -1.35 27.69 10.91
C MET A 90 -1.13 26.19 10.67
N TYR A 91 -1.24 25.80 9.40
CA TYR A 91 -1.19 24.40 9.01
C TYR A 91 0.10 23.68 9.40
N SER A 92 -0.02 22.51 10.02
CA SER A 92 1.13 21.68 10.37
C SER A 92 0.92 20.19 10.07
N VAL A 93 1.93 19.56 9.48
CA VAL A 93 1.99 18.12 9.23
C VAL A 93 3.34 17.59 9.64
N SER A 94 3.34 16.56 10.48
CA SER A 94 4.55 15.90 10.98
C SER A 94 4.83 14.58 10.27
N GLU A 95 3.80 13.93 9.72
CA GLU A 95 3.97 12.64 9.04
C GLU A 95 3.03 12.47 7.85
N ILE A 96 3.57 11.91 6.77
CA ILE A 96 2.81 11.31 5.67
C ILE A 96 3.46 9.96 5.32
N GLN A 97 2.66 8.90 5.34
CA GLN A 97 3.06 7.57 4.87
C GLN A 97 2.09 7.07 3.81
N VAL A 98 2.63 6.45 2.76
CA VAL A 98 1.85 5.72 1.74
C VAL A 98 2.38 4.30 1.60
N TYR A 99 1.46 3.39 1.31
CA TYR A 99 1.71 1.95 1.33
C TYR A 99 1.46 1.32 -0.04
N ILE A 100 2.25 0.30 -0.39
CA ILE A 100 2.09 -0.54 -1.58
C ILE A 100 1.75 -1.98 -1.19
N PRO A 101 1.17 -2.79 -2.11
CA PRO A 101 0.98 -4.20 -1.86
C PRO A 101 2.33 -4.87 -1.57
N ALA A 102 2.41 -5.79 -0.60
CA ALA A 102 3.58 -6.63 -0.49
C ALA A 102 3.77 -7.46 -1.77
N ARG A 103 5.04 -7.71 -2.10
CA ARG A 103 5.41 -8.66 -3.13
C ARG A 103 5.12 -10.06 -2.60
N SER A 104 4.21 -10.80 -3.25
CA SER A 104 3.93 -12.19 -2.91
C SER A 104 5.18 -13.04 -3.18
N ALA A 105 5.68 -13.78 -2.18
CA ALA A 105 6.84 -14.66 -2.30
C ALA A 105 6.61 -15.92 -3.17
N ALA A 106 5.50 -16.00 -3.92
CA ALA A 106 5.07 -17.18 -4.66
C ALA A 106 6.02 -17.62 -5.80
N GLY A 107 7.07 -16.85 -6.10
CA GLY A 107 8.03 -17.14 -7.18
C GLY A 107 9.25 -17.99 -6.81
N VAL A 108 9.51 -18.29 -5.53
CA VAL A 108 10.81 -18.89 -5.11
C VAL A 108 10.78 -20.42 -5.00
N LEU A 109 9.62 -21.06 -4.83
CA LEU A 109 9.56 -22.52 -4.59
C LEU A 109 9.47 -23.38 -5.86
N ALA A 110 9.30 -22.80 -7.05
CA ALA A 110 9.06 -23.58 -8.27
C ALA A 110 10.33 -24.10 -8.97
N ARG A 111 11.55 -23.73 -8.54
CA ARG A 111 12.80 -24.13 -9.23
C ARG A 111 13.67 -25.16 -8.49
N GLY A 112 13.35 -25.51 -7.24
CA GLY A 112 14.11 -26.50 -6.47
C GLY A 112 13.63 -27.96 -6.60
N GLY A 113 12.38 -28.18 -7.03
CA GLY A 113 11.74 -29.51 -7.00
C GLY A 113 11.88 -30.35 -8.27
N LEU A 114 12.35 -29.79 -9.39
CA LEU A 114 12.38 -30.52 -10.67
C LEU A 114 13.70 -31.26 -10.96
N TRP A 115 14.79 -30.92 -10.26
CA TRP A 115 16.07 -31.63 -10.41
C TRP A 115 16.17 -32.91 -9.57
N SER A 116 15.46 -32.99 -8.44
CA SER A 116 15.45 -34.16 -7.55
C SER A 116 14.56 -35.31 -8.02
N LEU A 117 13.63 -35.05 -8.96
CA LEU A 117 12.77 -36.08 -9.57
C LEU A 117 13.35 -36.70 -10.85
N LEU A 118 14.37 -36.07 -11.47
CA LEU A 118 15.03 -36.61 -12.68
C LEU A 118 16.25 -37.49 -12.38
N GLN A 119 16.80 -37.47 -11.16
CA GLN A 119 17.92 -38.34 -10.77
C GLN A 119 17.50 -39.73 -10.25
N ARG A 120 16.19 -40.04 -10.19
CA ARG A 120 15.68 -41.30 -9.62
C ARG A 120 15.20 -42.33 -10.66
N ARG A 121 15.62 -42.21 -11.93
CA ARG A 121 15.20 -43.11 -13.03
C ARG A 121 16.32 -43.79 -13.82
N SER A 122 17.56 -43.82 -13.33
CA SER A 122 18.65 -44.60 -13.96
C SER A 122 19.09 -45.84 -13.17
N ALA A 123 18.32 -46.28 -12.16
CA ALA A 123 18.58 -47.54 -11.47
C ALA A 123 17.28 -48.34 -11.36
N GLY A 124 17.19 -49.45 -12.08
CA GLY A 124 16.12 -50.44 -11.93
C GLY A 124 15.53 -50.93 -13.24
N SER A 125 16.20 -51.89 -13.86
CA SER A 125 15.61 -52.86 -14.80
C SER A 125 14.62 -53.76 -14.05
N GLY A 126 13.45 -54.01 -14.63
CA GLY A 126 12.54 -55.06 -14.15
C GLY A 126 11.08 -54.70 -14.35
N GLU A 127 10.47 -55.40 -15.31
CA GLU A 127 9.05 -55.68 -15.50
C GLU A 127 8.06 -55.20 -14.41
N ASP A 128 7.07 -54.39 -14.78
CA ASP A 128 5.67 -54.84 -14.77
C ASP A 128 4.68 -53.78 -15.29
N ARG A 129 3.61 -54.30 -15.89
CA ARG A 129 2.62 -53.61 -16.73
C ARG A 129 1.49 -52.94 -15.92
N GLU A 130 0.90 -51.96 -16.62
CA GLU A 130 -0.53 -51.67 -16.72
C GLU A 130 -1.30 -50.87 -15.64
N HIS A 131 -2.10 -49.95 -16.18
CA HIS A 131 -3.24 -49.24 -15.60
C HIS A 131 -3.01 -48.17 -14.53
N ALA A 132 -3.02 -46.89 -14.95
CA ALA A 132 -4.25 -46.08 -14.88
C ALA A 132 -4.01 -44.63 -15.35
N ALA A 133 -4.70 -44.28 -16.43
CA ALA A 133 -4.99 -42.92 -16.82
C ALA A 133 -6.01 -42.29 -15.87
N ARG A 134 -5.91 -40.98 -15.59
CA ARG A 134 -6.92 -39.97 -15.96
C ARG A 134 -6.79 -38.67 -15.16
N SER A 135 -6.97 -37.59 -15.93
CA SER A 135 -7.57 -36.31 -15.56
C SER A 135 -6.73 -35.30 -14.78
N ALA A 136 -6.00 -34.50 -15.55
CA ALA A 136 -5.86 -33.09 -15.27
C ALA A 136 -7.24 -32.42 -15.37
N HIS A 137 -7.73 -31.86 -14.27
CA HIS A 137 -8.83 -30.91 -14.28
C HIS A 137 -8.31 -29.61 -13.66
N ALA A 138 -8.13 -28.62 -14.53
CA ALA A 138 -7.97 -27.24 -14.16
C ALA A 138 -9.26 -26.76 -13.50
N ALA A 139 -9.14 -26.17 -12.30
CA ALA A 139 -10.16 -25.33 -11.74
C ALA A 139 -9.49 -24.04 -11.26
N PHE A 140 -9.45 -23.06 -12.16
CA PHE A 140 -9.25 -21.66 -11.78
C PHE A 140 -10.49 -21.22 -11.01
N SER A 141 -10.43 -21.26 -9.67
CA SER A 141 -11.40 -20.61 -8.82
C SER A 141 -10.83 -19.27 -8.39
N PHE A 142 -11.39 -18.18 -8.92
CA PHE A 142 -11.17 -16.83 -8.40
C PHE A 142 -11.86 -16.71 -7.04
N CYS A 143 -11.15 -17.05 -5.97
CA CYS A 143 -11.53 -16.61 -4.64
C CYS A 143 -10.97 -15.19 -4.44
N ARG A 144 -11.89 -14.21 -4.45
CA ARG A 144 -11.67 -12.84 -3.98
C ARG A 144 -11.35 -12.90 -2.48
N ALA A 145 -10.06 -12.99 -2.14
CA ALA A 145 -9.63 -13.00 -0.75
C ALA A 145 -9.79 -11.59 -0.14
N PRO A 146 -10.37 -11.46 1.06
CA PRO A 146 -10.34 -10.19 1.80
C PRO A 146 -8.89 -9.80 2.10
N TYR A 147 -8.58 -8.53 1.92
CA TYR A 147 -7.24 -7.98 2.09
C TYR A 147 -6.82 -8.11 3.56
N ARG A 148 -5.97 -9.11 3.88
CA ARG A 148 -5.40 -9.30 5.22
C ARG A 148 -4.27 -8.29 5.47
N SER A 149 -4.28 -7.69 6.65
CA SER A 149 -3.38 -6.64 7.15
C SER A 149 -1.89 -7.02 7.21
N ASP A 150 -1.55 -8.30 7.06
CA ASP A 150 -0.27 -8.83 7.53
C ASP A 150 0.88 -8.67 6.52
N HIS A 151 0.62 -8.02 5.37
CA HIS A 151 1.51 -8.02 4.21
C HIS A 151 1.55 -6.66 3.50
N VAL A 152 1.84 -5.58 4.24
CA VAL A 152 1.96 -4.23 3.67
C VAL A 152 3.21 -3.56 4.24
N GLY A 153 4.01 -2.93 3.37
CA GLY A 153 5.22 -2.19 3.76
C GLY A 153 5.13 -0.72 3.33
N PRO A 154 5.69 0.22 4.11
CA PRO A 154 5.73 1.64 3.72
C PRO A 154 6.67 1.83 2.52
N VAL A 155 6.27 2.65 1.55
CA VAL A 155 7.14 3.01 0.40
C VAL A 155 8.15 4.06 0.80
N ARG A 156 7.68 5.08 1.53
CA ARG A 156 8.47 6.17 2.09
C ARG A 156 7.74 6.73 3.30
N GLN A 157 8.52 7.04 4.35
CA GLN A 157 8.07 7.79 5.50
C GLN A 157 8.73 9.17 5.42
N PHE A 158 7.91 10.22 5.43
CA PHE A 158 8.41 11.59 5.54
C PHE A 158 8.01 12.11 6.91
N VAL A 159 9.01 12.30 7.77
CA VAL A 159 8.85 12.99 9.05
C VAL A 159 9.34 14.42 8.85
N LEU A 160 8.42 15.37 8.85
CA LEU A 160 8.74 16.79 8.76
C LEU A 160 8.71 17.38 10.16
N SER A 161 9.87 17.50 10.80
CA SER A 161 10.02 18.31 12.01
C SER A 161 10.30 19.76 11.59
N HIS A 162 9.26 20.57 11.41
CA HIS A 162 9.43 22.02 11.51
C HIS A 162 9.22 22.42 12.97
N GLN A 163 10.32 22.53 13.71
CA GLN A 163 10.33 23.29 14.95
C GLN A 163 10.34 24.77 14.56
N ARG A 164 9.37 25.54 15.06
CA ARG A 164 9.54 26.99 15.19
C ARG A 164 10.48 27.28 16.34
#